data_AF-A0A258AYT3-F1
#
_entry.id   AF-A0A258AYT3-F1
#
_cell.length_a   1.000
_cell.length_b   1.000
_cell.length_c   1.000
_cell.angle_alpha   90.00
_cell.angle_beta   90.00
_cell.angle_gamma   90.00
#
_symmetry.space_group_name_H-M   'P 1'
#
loop_
_entity.id
_entity.type
_entity.pdbx_description
1 polymer ?
#
loop_
_entity_poly.entity_id
_entity_poly.type
_entity_poly.pdbx_seq_one_letter_code
_entity_poly.pdbx_strand_id
1 'polypeptide(L)'
;MNRLLLMLILCLCCGQARAQYVTNLTLLKNQFITGEPVVAVVTVTNRSGADVIVGGHGSRDWLQFEITETNGRRLSPVAIGSEETITMKAGGTTKHKVEISGGYSTADLGTFSMVANVLHPISGQYYTSNKVRMTITDSKPNMFDQPFGVPQGFPNAGRARRYQVILFRELDDLQLYCRITDDRSGAYIATFLLGPAMMAVQPQISIDVHNKLHILFLAQPHIFCHAVVNPDGKIHQRTYYRDPEGDRPSLVMTSSGAKVIGGVTFDPGAPPPKKKTLRKASERPEVLSTVPKMNN
;
A
#
# COMPACT_ATOMS: atom_id res chain seq x y z
N MET A 1 56.53 -20.38 18.82
CA MET A 1 55.35 -20.46 17.92
C MET A 1 54.00 -20.23 18.61
N ASN A 2 53.82 -20.57 19.90
CA ASN A 2 52.52 -20.41 20.59
C ASN A 2 52.05 -18.98 20.90
N ARG A 3 52.95 -17.99 21.08
CA ARG A 3 52.54 -16.62 21.45
C ARG A 3 51.90 -15.84 20.30
N LEU A 4 52.32 -16.11 19.05
CA LEU A 4 51.77 -15.46 17.86
C LEU A 4 50.35 -15.96 17.56
N LEU A 5 50.12 -17.27 17.77
CA LEU A 5 48.81 -17.90 17.60
C LEU A 5 47.79 -17.42 18.65
N LEU A 6 48.22 -17.20 19.90
CA LEU A 6 47.36 -16.67 20.97
C LEU A 6 46.93 -15.21 20.70
N MET A 7 47.84 -14.38 20.18
CA MET A 7 47.53 -13.01 19.75
C MET A 7 46.55 -12.97 18.56
N LEU A 8 46.69 -13.91 17.62
CA LEU A 8 45.79 -14.03 16.47
C LEU A 8 44.37 -14.41 16.91
N ILE A 9 44.23 -15.36 17.85
CA ILE A 9 42.94 -15.79 18.41
C ILE A 9 42.28 -14.68 19.23
N LEU A 10 43.06 -13.92 20.02
CA LEU A 10 42.54 -12.79 20.79
C LEU A 10 42.06 -11.65 19.87
N CYS A 11 42.75 -11.39 18.75
CA CYS A 11 42.31 -10.45 17.72
C CYS A 11 41.03 -10.91 16.99
N LEU A 12 40.83 -12.22 16.79
CA LEU A 12 39.61 -12.76 16.18
C LEU A 12 38.37 -12.63 17.09
N CYS A 13 38.53 -12.60 18.42
CA CYS A 13 37.41 -12.43 19.35
C CYS A 13 36.99 -10.97 19.57
N CYS A 14 37.85 -9.99 19.28
CA CYS A 14 37.54 -8.56 19.42
C CYS A 14 36.64 -7.99 18.30
N GLY A 15 36.28 -8.78 17.29
CA GLY A 15 35.56 -8.34 16.08
C GLY A 15 34.04 -8.19 16.21
N GLN A 16 33.43 -8.49 17.37
CA GLN A 16 32.00 -8.27 17.58
C GLN A 16 31.76 -6.87 18.16
N ALA A 17 32.10 -5.83 17.40
CA ALA A 17 31.57 -4.50 17.67
C ALA A 17 30.04 -4.56 17.53
N ARG A 18 29.34 -4.74 18.66
CA ARG A 18 27.88 -4.71 18.66
C ARG A 18 27.46 -3.29 18.31
N ALA A 19 26.97 -3.12 17.08
CA ALA A 19 26.45 -1.84 16.61
C ALA A 19 25.42 -1.28 17.60
N GLN A 20 25.53 0.01 17.92
CA GLN A 20 24.62 0.65 18.88
C GLN A 20 23.19 0.61 18.37
N TYR A 21 22.98 0.67 17.05
CA TYR A 21 21.71 0.31 16.41
C TYR A 21 21.84 -0.93 15.53
N VAL A 22 20.80 -1.76 15.53
CA VAL A 22 20.57 -2.76 14.49
C VAL A 22 19.41 -2.28 13.64
N THR A 23 19.68 -2.03 12.36
CA THR A 23 18.69 -1.48 11.42
C THR A 23 18.32 -2.51 10.37
N ASN A 24 17.05 -2.57 10.03
CA ASN A 24 16.53 -3.42 8.96
C ASN A 24 15.55 -2.63 8.10
N LEU A 25 15.65 -2.78 6.79
CA LEU A 25 14.79 -2.14 5.81
C LEU A 25 14.01 -3.22 5.05
N THR A 26 12.70 -2.99 4.95
CA THR A 26 11.79 -3.75 4.10
C THR A 26 10.94 -2.80 3.27
N LEU A 27 10.44 -3.27 2.13
CA LEU A 27 9.47 -2.55 1.31
C LEU A 27 8.13 -3.30 1.38
N LEU A 28 7.01 -2.59 1.24
CA LEU A 28 5.71 -3.25 1.17
C LEU A 28 5.56 -4.13 -0.09
N LYS A 29 6.26 -3.78 -1.15
CA LYS A 29 6.39 -4.58 -2.38
C LYS A 29 7.72 -4.26 -3.08
N ASN A 30 8.08 -5.06 -4.06
CA ASN A 30 9.33 -4.93 -4.82
C ASN A 30 9.12 -4.43 -6.25
N GLN A 31 7.88 -4.33 -6.73
CA GLN A 31 7.54 -3.83 -8.05
C GLN A 31 6.59 -2.64 -7.95
N PHE A 32 6.94 -1.54 -8.59
CA PHE A 32 6.19 -0.29 -8.57
C PHE A 32 5.94 0.16 -10.01
N ILE A 33 4.87 0.93 -10.18
CA ILE A 33 4.64 1.67 -11.42
C ILE A 33 5.10 3.12 -11.28
N THR A 34 5.42 3.79 -12.38
CA THR A 34 5.87 5.19 -12.32
C THR A 34 4.86 6.11 -11.64
N GLY A 35 5.40 7.00 -10.81
CA GLY A 35 4.63 7.93 -9.98
C GLY A 35 3.98 7.30 -8.75
N GLU A 36 4.09 5.97 -8.55
CA GLU A 36 3.63 5.32 -7.33
C GLU A 36 4.59 5.63 -6.17
N PRO A 37 4.09 5.92 -4.96
CA PRO A 37 4.97 6.14 -3.82
C PRO A 37 5.60 4.82 -3.35
N VAL A 38 6.90 4.87 -3.01
CA VAL A 38 7.60 3.72 -2.42
C VAL A 38 7.39 3.74 -0.91
N VAL A 39 6.73 2.70 -0.39
CA VAL A 39 6.50 2.60 1.05
C VAL A 39 7.54 1.67 1.70
N ALA A 40 8.41 2.25 2.50
CA ALA A 40 9.47 1.60 3.24
C ALA A 40 9.08 1.39 4.71
N VAL A 41 9.52 0.29 5.30
CA VAL A 41 9.42 0.03 6.74
C VAL A 41 10.82 -0.18 7.28
N VAL A 42 11.25 0.78 8.11
CA VAL A 42 12.54 0.76 8.81
C VAL A 42 12.32 0.24 10.22
N THR A 43 12.99 -0.86 10.56
CA THR A 43 13.02 -1.41 11.91
C THR A 43 14.34 -1.05 12.56
N VAL A 44 14.29 -0.43 13.74
CA VAL A 44 15.48 -0.02 14.50
C VAL A 44 15.44 -0.70 15.85
N THR A 45 16.48 -1.43 16.21
CA THR A 45 16.69 -1.96 17.55
C THR A 45 17.80 -1.19 18.23
N ASN A 46 17.49 -0.52 19.33
CA ASN A 46 18.45 0.25 20.09
C ASN A 46 19.22 -0.66 21.07
N ARG A 47 20.53 -0.79 20.87
CA ARG A 47 21.47 -1.54 21.71
C ARG A 47 22.54 -0.63 22.35
N SER A 48 22.33 0.69 22.37
CA SER A 48 23.28 1.67 22.93
C SER A 48 23.36 1.66 24.45
N GLY A 49 22.40 1.02 25.13
CA GLY A 49 22.32 0.97 26.60
C GLY A 49 21.63 2.18 27.23
N ALA A 50 21.21 3.16 26.44
CA ALA A 50 20.44 4.31 26.90
C ALA A 50 19.26 4.60 25.96
N ASP A 51 18.23 5.27 26.47
CA ASP A 51 17.16 5.80 25.64
C ASP A 51 17.73 6.87 24.70
N VAL A 52 17.32 6.83 23.43
CA VAL A 52 17.77 7.79 22.43
C VAL A 52 16.56 8.50 21.87
N ILE A 53 16.64 9.83 21.81
CA ILE A 53 15.57 10.67 21.26
C ILE A 53 16.05 11.19 19.91
N VAL A 54 15.24 11.00 18.88
CA VAL A 54 15.45 11.54 17.53
C VAL A 54 14.22 12.34 17.09
N GLY A 55 14.34 13.14 16.03
CA GLY A 55 13.26 14.05 15.64
C GLY A 55 13.08 15.20 16.63
N GLY A 56 11.98 15.92 16.49
CA GLY A 56 11.70 17.16 17.19
C GLY A 56 11.97 18.40 16.33
N HIS A 57 11.32 19.51 16.69
CA HIS A 57 11.46 20.78 16.00
C HIS A 57 12.93 21.24 15.93
N GLY A 58 13.42 21.54 14.73
CA GLY A 58 14.82 21.95 14.50
C GLY A 58 15.87 20.86 14.67
N SER A 59 15.45 19.61 14.88
CA SER A 59 16.38 18.46 14.93
C SER A 59 16.92 18.13 13.53
N ARG A 60 18.04 17.41 13.49
CA ARG A 60 18.57 16.86 12.23
C ARG A 60 17.68 15.73 11.75
N ASP A 61 17.60 15.58 10.43
CA ASP A 61 17.01 14.40 9.81
C ASP A 61 17.67 13.14 10.36
N TRP A 62 16.86 12.27 10.96
CA TRP A 62 17.34 11.11 11.70
C TRP A 62 17.39 9.86 10.82
N LEU A 63 16.74 9.91 9.66
CA LEU A 63 16.64 8.82 8.71
C LEU A 63 16.91 9.35 7.30
N GLN A 64 17.76 8.66 6.57
CA GLN A 64 18.08 8.98 5.18
C GLN A 64 18.01 7.71 4.33
N PHE A 65 17.40 7.81 3.16
CA PHE A 65 17.40 6.75 2.16
C PHE A 65 18.40 7.06 1.06
N GLU A 66 19.31 6.13 0.81
CA GLU A 66 20.18 6.16 -0.35
C GLU A 66 19.66 5.19 -1.40
N ILE A 67 19.44 5.70 -2.60
CA ILE A 67 18.91 4.92 -3.72
C ILE A 67 19.96 4.90 -4.83
N THR A 68 20.26 3.70 -5.32
CA THR A 68 21.27 3.46 -6.35
C THR A 68 20.69 2.62 -7.46
N GLU A 69 20.85 3.06 -8.69
CA GLU A 69 20.51 2.30 -9.89
C GLU A 69 21.41 1.09 -10.09
N THR A 70 20.95 0.15 -10.93
CA THR A 70 21.73 -1.04 -11.27
C THR A 70 23.07 -0.72 -11.97
N ASN A 71 23.16 0.41 -12.68
CA ASN A 71 24.39 0.91 -13.30
C ASN A 71 25.38 1.56 -12.29
N GLY A 72 25.01 1.67 -11.01
CA GLY A 72 25.81 2.30 -9.96
C GLY A 72 25.57 3.80 -9.76
N ARG A 73 24.72 4.45 -10.59
CA ARG A 73 24.32 5.86 -10.41
C ARG A 73 23.55 6.01 -9.10
N ARG A 74 24.02 6.91 -8.23
CA ARG A 74 23.30 7.27 -7.00
C ARG A 74 22.31 8.39 -7.30
N LEU A 75 21.07 8.22 -6.87
CA LEU A 75 20.07 9.28 -6.88
C LEU A 75 20.30 10.23 -5.70
N SER A 76 19.68 11.41 -5.76
CA SER A 76 19.66 12.31 -4.61
C SER A 76 19.04 11.61 -3.40
N PRO A 77 19.71 11.59 -2.24
CA PRO A 77 19.18 10.94 -1.06
C PRO A 77 17.88 11.58 -0.59
N VAL A 78 17.00 10.77 0.00
CA VAL A 78 15.75 11.25 0.61
C VAL A 78 15.95 11.29 2.12
N ALA A 79 16.01 12.49 2.69
CA ALA A 79 16.12 12.68 4.12
C ALA A 79 14.72 12.82 4.76
N ILE A 80 14.55 12.23 5.94
CA ILE A 80 13.30 12.20 6.68
C ILE A 80 13.53 12.78 8.06
N GLY A 81 12.96 13.97 8.26
CA GLY A 81 12.80 14.60 9.56
C GLY A 81 11.53 14.14 10.28
N SER A 82 11.37 14.60 11.50
CA SER A 82 10.11 14.51 12.23
C SER A 82 9.99 15.73 13.15
N GLU A 83 8.86 16.44 13.10
CA GLU A 83 8.57 17.53 14.03
C GLU A 83 8.32 17.02 15.45
N GLU A 84 7.86 15.76 15.57
CA GLU A 84 7.63 15.10 16.84
C GLU A 84 8.88 14.36 17.31
N THR A 85 9.09 14.32 18.62
CA THR A 85 10.18 13.55 19.21
C THR A 85 9.84 12.06 19.22
N ILE A 86 10.75 11.26 18.70
CA ILE A 86 10.66 9.80 18.66
C ILE A 86 11.64 9.25 19.69
N THR A 87 11.12 8.51 20.68
CA THR A 87 11.96 7.85 21.70
C THR A 87 12.24 6.40 21.30
N MET A 88 13.52 6.09 21.04
CA MET A 88 14.02 4.74 20.85
C MET A 88 14.53 4.19 22.18
N LYS A 89 13.71 3.37 22.85
CA LYS A 89 14.02 2.81 24.18
C LYS A 89 15.25 1.91 24.16
N ALA A 90 16.08 1.98 25.20
CA ALA A 90 17.22 1.09 25.37
C ALA A 90 16.78 -0.39 25.33
N GLY A 91 17.40 -1.20 24.48
CA GLY A 91 17.04 -2.60 24.26
C GLY A 91 15.75 -2.81 23.45
N GLY A 92 15.02 -1.74 23.12
CA GLY A 92 13.74 -1.79 22.41
C GLY A 92 13.88 -1.82 20.89
N THR A 93 12.83 -2.28 20.22
CA THR A 93 12.68 -2.25 18.76
C THR A 93 11.51 -1.38 18.35
N THR A 94 11.75 -0.40 17.46
CA THR A 94 10.73 0.45 16.86
C THR A 94 10.61 0.18 15.36
N LYS A 95 9.40 0.39 14.80
CA LYS A 95 9.13 0.29 13.36
C LYS A 95 8.60 1.62 12.85
N HIS A 96 9.20 2.11 11.78
CA HIS A 96 8.85 3.38 11.16
C HIS A 96 8.44 3.12 9.71
N LYS A 97 7.16 3.33 9.42
CA LYS A 97 6.62 3.26 8.06
C LYS A 97 6.75 4.64 7.42
N VAL A 98 7.47 4.72 6.31
CA VAL A 98 7.75 5.96 5.59
C VAL A 98 7.30 5.81 4.15
N GLU A 99 6.55 6.80 3.69
CA GLU A 99 6.19 6.94 2.29
C GLU A 99 7.20 7.86 1.61
N ILE A 100 7.90 7.33 0.60
CA ILE A 100 8.88 8.05 -0.18
C ILE A 100 8.17 8.50 -1.46
N SER A 101 7.58 9.69 -1.39
CA SER A 101 6.83 10.32 -2.47
C SER A 101 7.58 11.52 -3.05
N GLY A 102 7.90 11.49 -4.34
CA GLY A 102 8.22 12.68 -5.15
C GLY A 102 9.70 13.07 -5.28
N GLY A 103 10.04 13.56 -6.47
CA GLY A 103 11.34 14.15 -6.83
C GLY A 103 12.02 13.41 -7.98
N TYR A 104 12.60 12.25 -7.70
CA TYR A 104 13.43 11.50 -8.66
C TYR A 104 13.36 9.98 -8.49
N SER A 105 12.75 9.46 -7.42
CA SER A 105 12.85 8.03 -7.09
C SER A 105 11.96 7.11 -7.93
N THR A 106 10.86 7.61 -8.53
CA THR A 106 9.88 6.75 -9.23
C THR A 106 9.44 7.27 -10.59
N ALA A 107 10.08 8.32 -11.09
CA ALA A 107 9.88 8.78 -12.47
C ALA A 107 10.72 7.95 -13.46
N ASP A 108 11.91 7.53 -13.03
CA ASP A 108 12.83 6.77 -13.86
C ASP A 108 12.48 5.27 -13.84
N LEU A 109 12.52 4.65 -15.03
CA LEU A 109 12.31 3.21 -15.18
C LEU A 109 13.58 2.45 -14.83
N GLY A 110 13.41 1.27 -14.24
CA GLY A 110 14.49 0.31 -14.07
C GLY A 110 14.54 -0.30 -12.68
N THR A 111 15.69 -0.91 -12.39
CA THR A 111 15.93 -1.63 -11.14
C THR A 111 16.84 -0.80 -10.25
N PHE A 112 16.36 -0.57 -9.04
CA PHE A 112 17.01 0.22 -8.01
C PHE A 112 17.32 -0.64 -6.80
N SER A 113 18.25 -0.15 -6.02
CA SER A 113 18.55 -0.68 -4.70
C SER A 113 18.57 0.44 -3.69
N MET A 114 18.06 0.15 -2.49
CA MET A 114 17.90 1.14 -1.44
C MET A 114 18.47 0.63 -0.13
N VAL A 115 19.08 1.54 0.62
CA VAL A 115 19.45 1.34 2.03
C VAL A 115 18.91 2.49 2.86
N ALA A 116 18.64 2.23 4.13
CA ALA A 116 18.29 3.25 5.12
C ALA A 116 19.48 3.49 6.04
N ASN A 117 19.84 4.75 6.24
CA ASN A 117 20.85 5.21 7.18
C ASN A 117 20.15 5.89 8.36
N VAL A 118 20.34 5.36 9.56
CA VAL A 118 19.71 5.89 10.77
C VAL A 118 20.76 6.59 11.64
N LEU A 119 20.54 7.87 11.93
CA LEU A 119 21.41 8.66 12.81
C LEU A 119 21.23 8.23 14.26
N HIS A 120 22.34 7.93 14.94
CA HIS A 120 22.40 7.87 16.39
C HIS A 120 22.97 9.19 16.92
N PRO A 121 22.13 10.11 17.43
CA PRO A 121 22.55 11.49 17.71
C PRO A 121 23.64 11.60 18.78
N ILE A 122 23.69 10.66 19.73
CA ILE A 122 24.70 10.69 20.82
C ILE A 122 26.10 10.37 20.29
N SER A 123 26.24 9.39 19.39
CA SER A 123 27.54 9.04 18.81
C SER A 123 27.86 9.80 17.52
N GLY A 124 26.86 10.47 16.93
CA GLY A 124 26.97 11.15 15.64
C GLY A 124 27.13 10.20 14.44
N GLN A 125 26.99 8.89 14.66
CA GLN A 125 27.19 7.87 13.62
C GLN A 125 25.88 7.52 12.92
N TYR A 126 25.98 7.09 11.66
CA TYR A 126 24.88 6.49 10.93
C TYR A 126 24.99 4.96 10.91
N TYR A 127 23.86 4.29 11.11
CA TYR A 127 23.75 2.84 11.04
C TYR A 127 22.95 2.44 9.81
N THR A 128 23.63 1.86 8.83
CA THR A 128 23.05 1.44 7.54
C THR A 128 22.34 0.09 7.65
N SER A 129 21.16 -0.01 7.05
CA SER A 129 20.36 -1.23 7.00
C SER A 129 20.90 -2.26 6.01
N ASN A 130 20.25 -3.42 5.95
CA ASN A 130 20.33 -4.29 4.78
C ASN A 130 19.90 -3.54 3.50
N LYS A 131 20.39 -4.03 2.36
CA LYS A 131 20.05 -3.53 1.03
C LYS A 131 18.78 -4.21 0.53
N VAL A 132 17.82 -3.43 0.05
CA VAL A 132 16.61 -3.93 -0.62
C VAL A 132 16.65 -3.58 -2.10
N ARG A 133 15.98 -4.38 -2.94
CA ARG A 133 15.86 -4.16 -4.37
C ARG A 133 14.40 -3.85 -4.71
N MET A 134 14.21 -2.91 -5.63
CA MET A 134 12.91 -2.63 -6.21
C MET A 134 13.03 -2.41 -7.71
N THR A 135 11.96 -2.67 -8.44
CA THR A 135 11.85 -2.44 -9.87
C THR A 135 10.72 -1.47 -10.12
N ILE A 136 10.99 -0.44 -10.91
CA ILE A 136 10.01 0.54 -11.33
C ILE A 136 9.78 0.36 -12.82
N THR A 137 8.54 0.09 -13.16
CA THR A 137 8.09 -0.14 -14.53
C THR A 137 7.03 0.89 -14.88
N ASP A 138 6.65 0.97 -16.14
CA ASP A 138 5.49 1.75 -16.54
C ASP A 138 4.63 0.94 -17.50
N SER A 139 3.37 1.33 -17.57
CA SER A 139 2.41 0.79 -18.51
C SER A 139 1.53 1.93 -19.00
N LYS A 140 1.26 1.92 -20.31
CA LYS A 140 0.28 2.85 -20.89
C LYS A 140 -1.10 2.60 -20.26
N PRO A 141 -1.93 3.63 -20.10
CA PRO A 141 -3.32 3.46 -19.68
C PRO A 141 -4.03 2.58 -20.69
N ASN A 142 -4.32 1.33 -20.32
CA ASN A 142 -4.91 0.33 -21.18
C ASN A 142 -6.40 0.10 -20.90
N MET A 143 -6.93 0.63 -19.79
CA MET A 143 -8.36 0.51 -19.43
C MET A 143 -9.12 1.83 -19.58
N PHE A 144 -8.51 2.97 -19.24
CA PHE A 144 -9.17 4.27 -19.30
C PHE A 144 -8.15 5.41 -19.37
N ASP A 145 -8.45 6.43 -20.17
CA ASP A 145 -7.63 7.61 -20.35
C ASP A 145 -8.52 8.80 -20.76
N GLN A 146 -8.81 9.73 -19.84
CA GLN A 146 -9.60 10.93 -20.16
C GLN A 146 -9.15 12.17 -19.38
N PRO A 147 -9.09 13.34 -20.04
CA PRO A 147 -8.84 14.62 -19.38
C PRO A 147 -10.08 15.11 -18.63
N PHE A 148 -9.86 15.94 -17.61
CA PHE A 148 -10.91 16.62 -16.85
C PHE A 148 -10.42 17.96 -16.29
N GLY A 149 -11.34 18.88 -16.06
CA GLY A 149 -11.06 20.12 -15.33
C GLY A 149 -11.21 19.91 -13.83
N VAL A 150 -10.26 20.38 -13.03
CA VAL A 150 -10.39 20.34 -11.56
C VAL A 150 -11.52 21.29 -11.14
N PRO A 151 -12.60 20.79 -10.51
CA PRO A 151 -13.74 21.63 -10.14
C PRO A 151 -13.40 22.55 -8.96
N GLN A 152 -14.24 23.56 -8.76
CA GLN A 152 -14.15 24.45 -7.60
C GLN A 152 -14.24 23.66 -6.28
N GLY A 153 -13.53 24.13 -5.25
CA GLY A 153 -13.46 23.45 -3.94
C GLY A 153 -12.35 22.40 -3.81
N PHE A 154 -11.62 22.10 -4.89
CA PHE A 154 -10.42 21.24 -4.84
C PHE A 154 -9.12 22.05 -5.00
N PRO A 155 -7.99 21.57 -4.45
CA PRO A 155 -6.69 22.19 -4.68
C PRO A 155 -6.35 22.26 -6.17
N ASN A 156 -5.94 23.45 -6.63
CA ASN A 156 -5.65 23.75 -8.03
C ASN A 156 -6.89 23.71 -8.96
N ALA A 157 -8.05 24.15 -8.48
CA ALA A 157 -9.25 24.36 -9.29
C ALA A 157 -8.96 25.14 -10.59
N GLY A 158 -9.60 24.75 -11.68
CA GLY A 158 -9.40 25.33 -13.02
C GLY A 158 -8.22 24.76 -13.80
N ARG A 159 -7.31 23.99 -13.18
CA ARG A 159 -6.29 23.25 -13.93
C ARG A 159 -6.89 22.03 -14.64
N ALA A 160 -6.27 21.64 -15.75
CA ALA A 160 -6.58 20.40 -16.44
C ALA A 160 -5.73 19.25 -15.88
N ARG A 161 -6.36 18.11 -15.64
CA ARG A 161 -5.74 16.86 -15.20
C ARG A 161 -6.25 15.71 -16.06
N ARG A 162 -5.62 14.55 -15.94
CA ARG A 162 -6.00 13.36 -16.70
C ARG A 162 -6.12 12.16 -15.79
N TYR A 163 -7.28 11.50 -15.85
CA TYR A 163 -7.50 10.22 -15.21
C TYR A 163 -7.00 9.09 -16.09
N GLN A 164 -6.26 8.17 -15.50
CA GLN A 164 -5.72 6.99 -16.15
C GLN A 164 -6.02 5.76 -15.30
N VAL A 165 -6.56 4.72 -15.92
CA VAL A 165 -6.71 3.40 -15.30
C VAL A 165 -5.84 2.41 -16.05
N ILE A 166 -4.98 1.74 -15.28
CA ILE A 166 -3.95 0.84 -15.77
C ILE A 166 -4.20 -0.54 -15.18
N LEU A 167 -4.46 -1.51 -16.04
CA LEU A 167 -4.40 -2.93 -15.70
C LEU A 167 -2.94 -3.38 -15.86
N PHE A 168 -2.31 -3.68 -14.74
CA PHE A 168 -0.91 -4.05 -14.65
C PHE A 168 -0.78 -5.51 -14.23
N ARG A 169 0.08 -6.27 -14.92
CA ARG A 169 0.37 -7.65 -14.54
C ARG A 169 1.58 -7.66 -13.61
N GLU A 170 1.35 -7.99 -12.35
CA GLU A 170 2.40 -8.20 -11.35
C GLU A 170 2.55 -9.71 -11.12
N LEU A 171 3.62 -10.30 -11.67
CA LEU A 171 3.82 -11.75 -11.72
C LEU A 171 2.62 -12.48 -12.34
N ASP A 172 1.81 -13.16 -11.51
CA ASP A 172 0.64 -13.94 -11.92
C ASP A 172 -0.68 -13.19 -11.71
N ASP A 173 -0.67 -12.08 -10.97
CA ASP A 173 -1.88 -11.33 -10.63
C ASP A 173 -2.06 -10.10 -11.52
N LEU A 174 -3.30 -9.88 -11.95
CA LEU A 174 -3.70 -8.64 -12.58
C LEU A 174 -4.14 -7.65 -11.51
N GLN A 175 -3.51 -6.48 -11.51
CA GLN A 175 -3.77 -5.40 -10.58
C GLN A 175 -4.27 -4.17 -11.32
N LEU A 176 -5.28 -3.51 -10.77
CA LEU A 176 -5.82 -2.28 -11.31
C LEU A 176 -5.24 -1.09 -10.54
N TYR A 177 -4.64 -0.16 -11.27
CA TYR A 177 -4.07 1.07 -10.74
C TYR A 177 -4.87 2.28 -11.22
N CYS A 178 -4.98 3.29 -10.36
CA CYS A 178 -5.42 4.62 -10.73
C CYS A 178 -4.19 5.52 -10.79
N ARG A 179 -4.07 6.30 -11.87
CA ARG A 179 -3.07 7.34 -12.04
C ARG A 179 -3.75 8.64 -12.43
N ILE A 180 -3.26 9.74 -11.86
CA ILE A 180 -3.68 11.10 -12.19
C ILE A 180 -2.44 11.90 -12.53
N THR A 181 -2.49 12.56 -13.67
CA THR A 181 -1.41 13.42 -14.14
C THR A 181 -1.91 14.83 -14.39
N ASP A 182 -1.01 15.82 -14.28
CA ASP A 182 -1.27 17.14 -14.84
C ASP A 182 -1.33 17.01 -16.37
N ASP A 183 -2.42 17.48 -16.98
CA ASP A 183 -2.67 17.24 -18.41
C ASP A 183 -1.66 17.98 -19.30
N ARG A 184 -1.17 19.13 -18.83
CA ARG A 184 -0.22 19.96 -19.57
C ARG A 184 1.22 19.47 -19.40
N SER A 185 1.66 19.24 -18.16
CA SER A 185 3.06 18.90 -17.88
C SER A 185 3.35 17.40 -17.83
N GLY A 186 2.33 16.55 -17.81
CA GLY A 186 2.47 15.10 -17.62
C GLY A 186 2.97 14.71 -16.22
N ALA A 187 3.02 15.66 -15.28
CA ALA A 187 3.54 15.39 -13.93
C ALA A 187 2.60 14.42 -13.19
N TYR A 188 3.18 13.41 -12.55
CA TYR A 188 2.42 12.48 -11.70
C TYR A 188 1.91 13.21 -10.46
N ILE A 189 0.59 13.24 -10.30
CA ILE A 189 -0.09 13.85 -9.14
C ILE A 189 -0.39 12.77 -8.11
N ALA A 190 -0.92 11.63 -8.56
CA ALA A 190 -1.19 10.48 -7.73
C ALA A 190 -1.13 9.20 -8.57
N THR A 191 -0.48 8.17 -8.06
CA THR A 191 -0.54 6.81 -8.64
C THR A 191 -0.66 5.82 -7.49
N PHE A 192 -1.69 4.97 -7.50
CA PHE A 192 -1.92 4.02 -6.42
C PHE A 192 -2.72 2.80 -6.87
N LEU A 193 -2.53 1.70 -6.14
CA LEU A 193 -3.23 0.43 -6.34
C LEU A 193 -4.70 0.53 -5.91
N LEU A 194 -5.62 0.13 -6.79
CA LEU A 194 -7.02 -0.07 -6.47
C LEU A 194 -7.27 -1.46 -5.89
N GLY A 195 -6.61 -2.48 -6.45
CA GLY A 195 -6.67 -3.86 -5.98
C GLY A 195 -6.49 -4.87 -7.12
N PRO A 196 -6.54 -6.17 -6.82
CA PRO A 196 -6.57 -7.22 -7.84
C PRO A 196 -7.84 -7.09 -8.69
N ALA A 197 -7.73 -7.38 -9.99
CA ALA A 197 -8.85 -7.33 -10.92
C ALA A 197 -8.90 -8.60 -11.79
N MET A 198 -10.06 -9.24 -11.82
CA MET A 198 -10.33 -10.41 -12.64
C MET A 198 -11.01 -9.97 -13.94
N MET A 199 -10.36 -10.20 -15.07
CA MET A 199 -10.86 -9.80 -16.39
C MET A 199 -11.97 -10.70 -16.97
N ALA A 200 -12.53 -11.62 -16.16
CA ALA A 200 -13.74 -12.35 -16.52
C ALA A 200 -14.96 -11.40 -16.68
N VAL A 201 -14.91 -10.24 -16.03
CA VAL A 201 -15.83 -9.12 -16.25
C VAL A 201 -15.01 -7.86 -16.46
N GLN A 202 -15.23 -7.17 -17.58
CA GLN A 202 -14.51 -5.94 -17.89
C GLN A 202 -14.86 -4.86 -16.86
N PRO A 203 -13.86 -4.13 -16.31
CA PRO A 203 -14.12 -2.99 -15.44
C PRO A 203 -15.00 -1.95 -16.12
N GLN A 204 -15.98 -1.43 -15.39
CA GLN A 204 -16.80 -0.31 -15.81
C GLN A 204 -16.23 0.97 -15.21
N ILE A 205 -15.85 1.91 -16.07
CA ILE A 205 -15.11 3.11 -15.70
C ILE A 205 -15.80 4.33 -16.30
N SER A 206 -16.09 5.33 -15.48
CA SER A 206 -16.72 6.57 -15.94
C SER A 206 -16.42 7.74 -15.02
N ILE A 207 -16.51 8.95 -15.55
CA ILE A 207 -16.38 10.20 -14.80
C ILE A 207 -17.77 10.79 -14.61
N ASP A 208 -18.10 11.19 -13.37
CA ASP A 208 -19.40 11.79 -13.06
C ASP A 208 -19.47 13.29 -13.30
N VAL A 209 -20.64 13.88 -13.07
CA VAL A 209 -20.91 15.31 -13.23
C VAL A 209 -20.07 16.21 -12.30
N HIS A 210 -19.45 15.63 -11.26
CA HIS A 210 -18.57 16.31 -10.31
C HIS A 210 -17.08 16.03 -10.59
N ASN A 211 -16.77 15.45 -11.75
CA ASN A 211 -15.44 15.00 -12.13
C ASN A 211 -14.81 13.98 -11.18
N LYS A 212 -15.62 13.18 -10.48
CA LYS A 212 -15.14 12.01 -9.74
C LYS A 212 -15.02 10.83 -10.68
N LEU A 213 -13.91 10.10 -10.59
CA LEU A 213 -13.71 8.87 -11.34
C LEU A 213 -14.33 7.69 -10.58
N HIS A 214 -15.24 6.97 -11.24
CA HIS A 214 -15.86 5.76 -10.75
C HIS A 214 -15.31 4.55 -11.47
N ILE A 215 -14.96 3.51 -10.70
CA ILE A 215 -14.35 2.29 -11.22
C ILE A 215 -15.01 1.10 -10.52
N LEU A 216 -15.78 0.31 -11.26
CA LEU A 216 -16.40 -0.93 -10.79
C LEU A 216 -15.69 -2.11 -11.46
N PHE A 217 -15.10 -3.00 -10.68
CA PHE A 217 -14.34 -4.14 -11.20
C PHE A 217 -14.52 -5.39 -10.34
N LEU A 218 -14.40 -6.57 -10.95
CA LEU A 218 -14.43 -7.85 -10.25
C LEU A 218 -13.10 -8.05 -9.51
N ALA A 219 -13.12 -7.97 -8.17
CA ALA A 219 -11.92 -8.06 -7.34
C ALA A 219 -11.59 -9.49 -6.93
N GLN A 220 -12.62 -10.33 -6.75
CA GLN A 220 -12.53 -11.78 -6.46
C GLN A 220 -13.73 -12.49 -7.10
N PRO A 221 -13.78 -13.83 -7.17
CA PRO A 221 -14.96 -14.53 -7.66
C PRO A 221 -16.23 -14.06 -6.93
N HIS A 222 -17.21 -13.57 -7.69
CA HIS A 222 -18.46 -13.00 -7.20
C HIS A 222 -18.35 -11.74 -6.31
N ILE A 223 -17.17 -11.12 -6.15
CA ILE A 223 -17.00 -9.90 -5.36
C ILE A 223 -16.50 -8.76 -6.26
N PHE A 224 -17.35 -7.75 -6.40
CA PHE A 224 -17.03 -6.51 -7.10
C PHE A 224 -16.57 -5.44 -6.12
N CYS A 225 -15.64 -4.60 -6.56
CA CYS A 225 -15.17 -3.41 -5.86
C CYS A 225 -15.58 -2.18 -6.67
N HIS A 226 -16.27 -1.25 -6.03
CA HIS A 226 -16.52 0.09 -6.55
C HIS A 226 -15.61 1.08 -5.83
N ALA A 227 -14.64 1.62 -6.56
CA ALA A 227 -13.79 2.69 -6.09
C ALA A 227 -14.25 4.02 -6.70
N VAL A 228 -14.29 5.06 -5.86
CA VAL A 228 -14.54 6.44 -6.26
C VAL A 228 -13.31 7.26 -5.93
N VAL A 229 -12.74 7.95 -6.93
CA VAL A 229 -11.53 8.76 -6.79
C VAL A 229 -11.89 10.22 -7.06
N ASN A 230 -11.47 11.10 -6.15
CA ASN A 230 -11.70 12.53 -6.26
C ASN A 230 -10.74 13.19 -7.27
N PRO A 231 -11.08 14.40 -7.76
CA PRO A 231 -10.20 15.24 -8.58
C PRO A 231 -8.80 15.47 -8.01
N ASP A 232 -8.66 15.47 -6.67
CA ASP A 232 -7.38 15.65 -5.97
C ASP A 232 -6.48 14.41 -5.95
N GLY A 233 -7.00 13.26 -6.40
CA GLY A 233 -6.31 11.99 -6.41
C GLY A 233 -6.36 11.20 -5.12
N LYS A 234 -7.29 11.53 -4.23
CA LYS A 234 -7.60 10.70 -3.07
C LYS A 234 -8.76 9.76 -3.37
N ILE A 235 -8.71 8.57 -2.78
CA ILE A 235 -9.86 7.65 -2.78
C ILE A 235 -10.93 8.28 -1.89
N HIS A 236 -12.07 8.60 -2.49
CA HIS A 236 -13.24 9.13 -1.80
C HIS A 236 -14.01 8.01 -1.08
N GLN A 237 -14.21 6.88 -1.78
CA GLN A 237 -14.99 5.76 -1.28
C GLN A 237 -14.52 4.46 -1.91
N ARG A 238 -14.60 3.37 -1.13
CA ARG A 238 -14.45 2.01 -1.62
C ARG A 238 -15.56 1.15 -1.03
N THR A 239 -16.38 0.56 -1.89
CA THR A 239 -17.52 -0.28 -1.48
C THR A 239 -17.43 -1.61 -2.21
N TYR A 240 -17.70 -2.71 -1.52
CA TYR A 240 -17.72 -4.03 -2.12
C TYR A 240 -19.15 -4.53 -2.29
N TYR A 241 -19.38 -5.30 -3.34
CA TYR A 241 -20.67 -5.90 -3.66
C TYR A 241 -20.44 -7.37 -3.98
N ARG A 242 -21.33 -8.23 -3.51
CA ARG A 242 -21.41 -9.62 -3.94
C ARG A 242 -22.41 -9.74 -5.08
N ASP A 243 -22.10 -10.54 -6.08
CA ASP A 243 -23.00 -10.99 -7.15
C ASP A 243 -23.73 -12.27 -6.68
N PRO A 244 -24.96 -12.18 -6.15
CA PRO A 244 -25.79 -13.36 -5.95
C PRO A 244 -26.27 -13.84 -7.32
N GLU A 245 -26.37 -15.15 -7.52
CA GLU A 245 -26.67 -15.78 -8.82
C GLU A 245 -27.72 -15.00 -9.65
N GLY A 246 -27.25 -14.25 -10.66
CA GLY A 246 -28.08 -13.54 -11.62
C GLY A 246 -28.26 -12.04 -11.42
N ASP A 247 -27.82 -11.45 -10.30
CA ASP A 247 -27.94 -10.02 -10.00
C ASP A 247 -26.56 -9.33 -9.92
N ARG A 248 -25.91 -9.24 -11.08
CA ARG A 248 -24.55 -8.72 -11.19
C ARG A 248 -24.49 -7.21 -10.92
N PRO A 249 -23.58 -6.72 -10.05
CA PRO A 249 -23.30 -5.31 -9.90
C PRO A 249 -22.94 -4.62 -11.22
N SER A 250 -23.59 -3.49 -11.49
CA SER A 250 -23.34 -2.64 -12.65
C SER A 250 -23.37 -1.16 -12.27
N LEU A 251 -22.46 -0.37 -12.84
CA LEU A 251 -22.31 1.06 -12.66
C LEU A 251 -23.25 1.79 -13.63
N VAL A 252 -24.07 2.67 -13.08
CA VAL A 252 -25.01 3.52 -13.83
C VAL A 252 -24.75 4.98 -13.50
N MET A 253 -24.54 5.78 -14.54
CA MET A 253 -24.41 7.22 -14.43
C MET A 253 -25.79 7.86 -14.25
N THR A 254 -25.86 8.87 -13.39
CA THR A 254 -27.07 9.61 -13.05
C THR A 254 -26.81 11.11 -13.17
N SER A 255 -27.87 11.93 -13.15
CA SER A 255 -27.73 13.40 -13.19
C SER A 255 -26.98 13.98 -11.98
N SER A 256 -26.87 13.24 -10.88
CA SER A 256 -26.21 13.69 -9.64
C SER A 256 -24.90 12.96 -9.34
N GLY A 257 -24.41 12.09 -10.21
CA GLY A 257 -23.24 11.25 -9.91
C GLY A 257 -23.29 9.89 -10.57
N ALA A 258 -22.76 8.86 -9.92
CA ALA A 258 -22.89 7.47 -10.33
C ALA A 258 -23.40 6.58 -9.18
N LYS A 259 -24.11 5.50 -9.53
CA LYS A 259 -24.60 4.50 -8.58
C LYS A 259 -24.32 3.10 -9.09
N VAL A 260 -24.08 2.15 -8.17
CA VAL A 260 -24.08 0.72 -8.50
C VAL A 260 -25.50 0.17 -8.32
N ILE A 261 -26.01 -0.49 -9.35
CA ILE A 261 -27.25 -1.27 -9.32
C ILE A 261 -26.91 -2.75 -9.35
N GLY A 262 -27.80 -3.57 -8.78
CA GLY A 262 -27.58 -5.00 -8.65
C GLY A 262 -26.52 -5.38 -7.61
N GLY A 263 -26.60 -6.62 -7.18
CA GLY A 263 -25.75 -7.21 -6.15
C GLY A 263 -26.07 -6.70 -4.75
N VAL A 264 -25.39 -7.32 -3.79
CA VAL A 264 -25.61 -7.05 -2.36
C VAL A 264 -24.34 -6.48 -1.77
N THR A 265 -24.43 -5.39 -1.00
CA THR A 265 -23.28 -4.81 -0.32
C THR A 265 -22.58 -5.86 0.54
N PHE A 266 -21.27 -5.96 0.39
CA PHE A 266 -20.41 -6.91 1.08
C PHE A 266 -19.39 -6.15 1.91
N ASP A 267 -19.22 -6.55 3.17
CA ASP A 267 -18.14 -6.05 4.01
C ASP A 267 -17.05 -7.13 4.11
N PRO A 268 -15.87 -6.92 3.51
CA PRO A 268 -14.76 -7.88 3.59
C PRO A 268 -14.17 -8.01 5.01
N GLY A 269 -14.44 -7.06 5.90
CA GLY A 269 -14.01 -7.09 7.30
C GLY A 269 -15.00 -7.76 8.25
N ALA A 270 -16.21 -8.09 7.80
CA ALA A 270 -17.21 -8.71 8.64
C ALA A 270 -16.83 -10.17 8.98
N PRO A 271 -17.06 -10.63 10.22
CA PRO A 271 -16.83 -12.03 10.59
C PRO A 271 -17.69 -12.95 9.70
N PRO A 272 -17.17 -14.13 9.32
CA PRO A 272 -17.90 -15.04 8.44
C PRO A 272 -19.27 -15.35 9.04
N PRO A 273 -20.34 -15.41 8.23
CA PRO A 273 -21.66 -15.72 8.74
C PRO A 273 -21.59 -17.06 9.48
N LYS A 274 -22.16 -17.11 10.69
CA LYS A 274 -22.28 -18.36 11.44
C LYS A 274 -22.93 -19.37 10.50
N LYS A 275 -22.20 -20.44 10.15
CA LYS A 275 -22.75 -21.54 9.34
C LYS A 275 -24.09 -21.91 9.98
N LYS A 276 -25.20 -21.78 9.24
CA LYS A 276 -26.45 -22.44 9.64
C LYS A 276 -26.05 -23.88 9.90
N THR A 277 -26.16 -24.32 11.16
CA THR A 277 -26.02 -25.73 11.52
C THR A 277 -27.02 -26.47 10.65
N LEU A 278 -26.50 -27.11 9.60
CA LEU A 278 -27.24 -28.11 8.87
C LEU A 278 -27.71 -29.11 9.92
N ARG A 279 -29.03 -29.35 9.96
CA ARG A 279 -29.62 -30.36 10.85
C ARG A 279 -28.78 -31.63 10.73
N LYS A 280 -28.31 -32.17 11.85
CA LYS A 280 -27.56 -33.42 11.81
C LYS A 280 -28.48 -34.48 11.21
N ALA A 281 -27.94 -35.38 10.40
CA ALA A 281 -28.71 -36.49 9.82
C ALA A 281 -29.38 -37.40 10.90
N SER A 282 -29.01 -37.24 12.17
CA SER A 282 -29.62 -37.87 13.34
C SER A 282 -30.84 -37.14 13.92
N GLU A 283 -31.19 -35.94 13.44
CA GLU A 283 -32.42 -35.26 13.86
C GLU A 283 -33.63 -35.95 13.22
N ARG A 284 -34.24 -36.85 13.99
CA ARG A 284 -35.48 -37.54 13.64
C ARG A 284 -36.61 -36.52 13.47
N PRO A 285 -37.42 -36.58 12.40
CA PRO A 285 -38.60 -35.74 12.27
C PRO A 285 -39.52 -35.89 13.48
N GLU A 286 -40.05 -34.77 13.99
CA GLU A 286 -41.09 -34.80 15.01
C GLU A 286 -42.31 -35.57 14.47
N VAL A 287 -42.67 -36.66 15.13
CA VAL A 287 -43.89 -37.40 14.82
C VAL A 287 -45.05 -36.59 15.37
N LEU A 288 -45.88 -36.00 14.50
CA LEU A 288 -47.18 -35.47 14.90
C LEU A 288 -48.02 -36.60 15.49
N SER A 289 -48.13 -36.65 16.81
CA SER A 289 -49.08 -37.52 17.50
C SER A 289 -50.39 -36.77 17.71
N THR A 290 -51.27 -36.84 16.72
CA THR A 290 -52.69 -36.48 16.90
C THR A 290 -53.47 -37.75 17.23
N VAL A 291 -53.52 -38.11 18.52
CA VAL A 291 -54.55 -39.02 19.03
C VAL A 291 -55.67 -38.16 19.62
N PRO A 292 -56.91 -38.19 19.08
CA PRO A 292 -58.01 -37.48 19.69
C PRO A 292 -58.41 -38.20 20.99
N LYS A 293 -58.41 -37.47 22.10
CA LYS A 293 -59.08 -37.90 23.33
C LYS A 293 -60.60 -37.81 23.10
N MET A 294 -61.26 -38.96 23.01
CA MET A 294 -62.71 -39.04 23.19
C MET A 294 -62.99 -38.95 24.70
N ASN A 295 -63.68 -37.89 25.13
CA ASN A 295 -64.22 -37.74 26.47
C ASN A 295 -65.65 -38.31 26.50
N ASN A 296 -65.92 -39.10 27.55
CA ASN A 296 -67.21 -39.58 28.09
C ASN A 296 -68.27 -40.12 27.12
#